data_AF-A0A2J6S415-F1
#
_entry.id   AF-A0A2J6S415-F1
#
_cell.length_a   1.000
_cell.length_b   1.000
_cell.length_c   1.000
_cell.angle_alpha   90.00
_cell.angle_beta   90.00
_cell.angle_gamma   90.00
#
_symmetry.space_group_name_H-M   'P 1'
#
loop_
_entity.id
_entity.type
_entity.pdbx_description
1 polymer ?
#
loop_
_entity_poly.entity_id
_entity_poly.type
_entity_poly.pdbx_seq_one_letter_code
_entity_poly.pdbx_strand_id
1 'polypeptide(L)'
;MPSFGGLLLGVALCMGFILQVLSAPTVVNAPDFSAANTISVDECLGGHTNTYLDPNTSLPVDYGVLGFQNMSIVTNYFARFNISLIKLPLEVPYTTKYVDLTTGKVVPTFATGGYLAPANHDNSELYPKAAKVLGSSVLYSSTMIQAQRQDNGTQKIVVRTPIGHKLIKAKKLLITIPPILDNLRPLGLDECERDVFSQWQYTTYFCGVVRNGIRANVSVTNTAANTTLNIPIAPYVVNFDYSGVADLHKFLTVFNVSQTSKQVEAFVKSNIQAMQAAGTIPASAPTIEALKNHTPTIMRVSADAIKNRFYSDLNALQGQHGTFWTGAAWAPDDSSLLWAFTEGILTSLVEALG
;
A
#
# COMPACT_ATOMS: atom_id res chain seq x y z
N MET A 1 -8.59 -29.34 21.53
CA MET A 1 -8.11 -27.98 21.17
C MET A 1 -8.75 -27.62 19.83
N PRO A 2 -9.80 -26.79 19.78
CA PRO A 2 -10.48 -26.50 18.52
C PRO A 2 -9.74 -25.41 17.74
N SER A 3 -9.69 -25.61 16.43
CA SER A 3 -9.02 -24.82 15.40
C SER A 3 -9.58 -23.40 15.26
N PHE A 4 -8.72 -22.39 15.37
CA PHE A 4 -8.97 -20.95 15.11
C PHE A 4 -9.16 -20.60 13.62
N GLY A 5 -9.86 -21.45 12.86
CA GLY A 5 -9.98 -21.33 11.39
C GLY A 5 -11.00 -20.31 10.86
N GLY A 6 -11.72 -19.59 11.73
CA GLY A 6 -12.90 -18.79 11.32
C GLY A 6 -12.75 -17.27 11.34
N LEU A 7 -11.69 -16.70 11.94
CA LEU A 7 -11.64 -15.26 12.23
C LEU A 7 -10.87 -14.41 11.21
N LEU A 8 -10.27 -15.02 10.19
CA LEU A 8 -9.29 -14.39 9.28
C LEU A 8 -9.84 -14.05 7.88
N LEU A 9 -11.16 -13.91 7.74
CA LEU A 9 -11.82 -13.86 6.42
C LEU A 9 -11.70 -12.53 5.66
N GLY A 10 -11.00 -11.50 6.17
CA GLY A 10 -11.19 -10.14 5.63
C GLY A 10 -9.97 -9.26 5.34
N VAL A 11 -8.72 -9.70 5.48
CA VAL A 11 -7.57 -8.77 5.52
C VAL A 11 -6.90 -8.57 4.15
N ALA A 12 -7.60 -7.93 3.22
CA ALA A 12 -7.05 -7.58 1.91
C ALA A 12 -6.31 -6.24 1.94
N LEU A 13 -5.14 -6.16 2.59
CA LEU A 13 -4.38 -4.91 2.65
C LEU A 13 -3.37 -4.84 1.51
N CYS A 14 -3.31 -3.69 0.83
CA CYS A 14 -2.10 -3.08 0.31
C CYS A 14 -2.43 -1.61 0.05
N MET A 15 -1.43 -0.75 0.25
CA MET A 15 -1.52 0.70 0.41
C MET A 15 -2.52 1.39 -0.52
N GLY A 16 -3.70 1.68 0.00
CA GLY A 16 -4.79 2.37 -0.66
C GLY A 16 -5.95 2.41 0.31
N PHE A 17 -6.83 3.40 0.19
CA PHE A 17 -7.88 3.68 1.17
C PHE A 17 -8.65 2.41 1.54
N ILE A 18 -8.34 1.81 2.68
CA ILE A 18 -9.03 0.65 3.23
C ILE A 18 -9.32 1.03 4.69
N LEU A 19 -10.59 1.36 4.96
CA LEU A 19 -11.09 1.48 6.32
C LEU A 19 -11.71 0.14 6.69
N GLN A 20 -11.05 -0.69 7.51
CA GLN A 20 -11.66 -1.93 8.01
C GLN A 20 -12.41 -1.66 9.31
N VAL A 21 -13.74 -1.79 9.27
CA VAL A 21 -14.55 -2.00 10.49
C VAL A 21 -14.50 -3.49 10.80
N LEU A 22 -14.39 -3.92 12.06
CA LEU A 22 -14.43 -5.35 12.44
C LEU A 22 -15.37 -5.59 13.63
N SER A 23 -16.09 -6.71 13.62
CA SER A 23 -16.86 -7.25 14.77
C SER A 23 -16.71 -8.78 14.88
N ALA A 24 -16.72 -9.30 16.11
CA ALA A 24 -16.68 -10.72 16.46
C ALA A 24 -17.97 -11.49 16.03
N PRO A 25 -18.03 -12.84 16.16
CA PRO A 25 -18.82 -13.72 15.27
C PRO A 25 -20.34 -13.55 15.43
N THR A 26 -21.08 -14.02 14.41
CA THR A 26 -22.54 -14.06 14.29
C THR A 26 -23.24 -14.37 15.62
N VAL A 27 -23.60 -13.32 16.36
CA VAL A 27 -24.66 -13.38 17.37
C VAL A 27 -25.96 -13.09 16.64
N VAL A 28 -26.75 -14.14 16.53
CA VAL A 28 -28.15 -14.11 16.14
C VAL A 28 -28.86 -12.96 16.89
N ASN A 29 -29.47 -12.05 16.13
CA ASN A 29 -30.41 -11.02 16.58
C ASN A 29 -29.90 -10.03 17.67
N ALA A 30 -29.12 -9.03 17.26
CA ALA A 30 -29.09 -7.73 17.93
C ALA A 30 -29.60 -6.65 16.94
N PRO A 31 -30.83 -6.11 17.09
CA PRO A 31 -31.46 -5.23 16.11
C PRO A 31 -30.77 -3.85 15.91
N ASP A 32 -29.68 -3.55 16.62
CA ASP A 32 -29.08 -2.21 16.66
C ASP A 32 -27.77 -2.03 15.88
N PHE A 33 -27.19 -3.08 15.29
CA PHE A 33 -25.90 -3.05 14.57
C PHE A 33 -26.04 -3.62 13.15
N SER A 34 -25.97 -2.76 12.13
CA SER A 34 -26.27 -3.13 10.73
C SER A 34 -25.05 -3.38 9.83
N ALA A 35 -23.82 -3.34 10.35
CA ALA A 35 -22.63 -3.39 9.51
C ALA A 35 -21.42 -4.02 10.21
N ALA A 36 -21.51 -5.33 10.46
CA ALA A 36 -20.34 -6.13 10.76
C ALA A 36 -19.37 -6.06 9.56
N ASN A 37 -18.12 -5.68 9.79
CA ASN A 37 -17.03 -5.85 8.84
C ASN A 37 -17.01 -4.96 7.58
N THR A 38 -17.42 -3.69 7.63
CA THR A 38 -17.44 -2.83 6.41
C THR A 38 -16.08 -2.27 6.02
N ILE A 39 -15.76 -2.34 4.72
CA ILE A 39 -14.56 -1.79 4.10
C ILE A 39 -14.91 -0.68 3.12
N SER A 40 -14.39 0.53 3.29
CA SER A 40 -14.56 1.62 2.32
C SER A 40 -13.31 1.79 1.47
N VAL A 41 -13.46 1.80 0.14
CA VAL A 41 -12.37 2.02 -0.84
C VAL A 41 -12.80 2.95 -1.99
N ASP A 42 -11.84 3.52 -2.71
CA ASP A 42 -12.11 4.43 -3.84
C ASP A 42 -12.65 3.72 -5.09
N GLU A 43 -11.94 2.75 -5.66
CA GLU A 43 -12.39 2.07 -6.89
C GLU A 43 -12.28 0.56 -6.78
N CYS A 44 -11.15 0.07 -6.25
CA CYS A 44 -10.88 -1.35 -6.07
C CYS A 44 -10.04 -1.59 -4.82
N LEU A 45 -10.01 -2.85 -4.37
CA LEU A 45 -9.07 -3.29 -3.34
C LEU A 45 -7.65 -3.38 -3.92
N GLY A 46 -6.63 -3.29 -3.06
CA GLY A 46 -5.24 -3.56 -3.41
C GLY A 46 -4.32 -2.35 -3.50
N GLY A 47 -4.89 -1.14 -3.56
CA GLY A 47 -4.15 0.09 -3.39
C GLY A 47 -3.01 0.26 -4.40
N HIS A 48 -1.77 0.30 -3.92
CA HIS A 48 -0.55 0.46 -4.72
C HIS A 48 -0.20 -0.79 -5.55
N THR A 49 -0.97 -1.88 -5.46
CA THR A 49 -0.77 -3.06 -6.31
C THR A 49 -1.49 -2.88 -7.64
N ASN A 50 -0.93 -2.03 -8.51
CA ASN A 50 -1.50 -1.74 -9.81
C ASN A 50 -0.85 -2.57 -10.93
N THR A 51 -1.72 -3.14 -11.75
CA THR A 51 -1.37 -3.97 -12.91
C THR A 51 -2.05 -3.38 -14.14
N TYR A 52 -1.29 -3.17 -15.21
CA TYR A 52 -1.78 -2.73 -16.51
C TYR A 52 -1.92 -3.95 -17.41
N LEU A 53 -3.10 -4.15 -18.01
CA LEU A 53 -3.29 -5.19 -19.02
C LEU A 53 -3.01 -4.58 -20.39
N ASP A 54 -1.94 -5.05 -21.06
CA ASP A 54 -1.59 -4.58 -22.39
C ASP A 54 -2.70 -4.96 -23.40
N PRO A 55 -3.35 -4.00 -24.07
CA PRO A 55 -4.46 -4.33 -24.98
C PRO A 55 -4.01 -5.12 -26.21
N ASN A 56 -2.72 -5.10 -26.56
CA ASN A 56 -2.19 -5.79 -27.74
C ASN A 56 -1.87 -7.27 -27.47
N THR A 57 -1.31 -7.58 -26.31
CA THR A 57 -0.87 -8.94 -25.94
C THR A 57 -1.72 -9.60 -24.86
N SER A 58 -2.58 -8.82 -24.18
CA SER A 58 -3.29 -9.22 -22.95
C SER A 58 -2.38 -9.62 -21.79
N LEU A 59 -1.08 -9.35 -21.88
CA LEU A 59 -0.14 -9.65 -20.81
C LEU A 59 -0.25 -8.59 -19.70
N PRO A 60 -0.21 -9.01 -18.43
CA PRO A 60 -0.16 -8.11 -17.30
C PRO A 60 1.23 -7.49 -17.15
N VAL A 61 1.25 -6.20 -16.82
CA VAL A 61 2.43 -5.41 -16.47
C VAL A 61 2.21 -4.81 -15.10
N ASP A 62 2.82 -5.40 -14.07
CA ASP A 62 2.82 -4.87 -12.71
C ASP A 62 3.71 -3.62 -12.63
N TYR A 63 3.10 -2.46 -12.41
CA TYR A 63 3.79 -1.16 -12.35
C TYR A 63 3.70 -0.47 -10.98
N GLY A 64 3.01 -1.08 -10.01
CA GLY A 64 3.01 -0.69 -8.61
C GLY A 64 3.91 -1.59 -7.75
N VAL A 65 3.30 -2.47 -6.95
CA VAL A 65 4.04 -3.56 -6.24
C VAL A 65 4.66 -4.50 -7.27
N LEU A 66 5.98 -4.70 -7.19
CA LEU A 66 6.75 -5.49 -8.15
C LEU A 66 6.94 -6.96 -7.76
N GLY A 67 6.69 -7.30 -6.50
CA GLY A 67 6.77 -8.65 -5.96
C GLY A 67 6.57 -8.66 -4.46
N PHE A 68 6.44 -9.85 -3.89
CA PHE A 68 6.22 -10.08 -2.46
C PHE A 68 7.41 -10.83 -1.88
N GLN A 69 7.85 -10.53 -0.66
CA GLN A 69 8.94 -11.29 -0.05
C GLN A 69 8.53 -12.76 0.10
N ASN A 70 9.47 -13.68 -0.11
CA ASN A 70 9.24 -15.11 0.06
C ASN A 70 9.09 -15.46 1.54
N MET A 71 7.89 -15.23 2.07
CA MET A 71 7.54 -15.39 3.47
C MET A 71 6.39 -16.37 3.67
N SER A 72 6.32 -16.98 4.85
CA SER A 72 5.19 -17.83 5.24
C SER A 72 3.87 -17.08 5.17
N ILE A 73 3.83 -15.81 5.60
CA ILE A 73 2.62 -14.99 5.51
C ILE A 73 2.15 -14.81 4.05
N VAL A 74 3.08 -14.59 3.12
CA VAL A 74 2.76 -14.43 1.69
C VAL A 74 2.25 -15.75 1.12
N THR A 75 3.02 -16.84 1.27
CA THR A 75 2.64 -18.16 0.75
C THR A 75 1.30 -18.63 1.33
N ASN A 76 1.08 -18.46 2.64
CA ASN A 76 -0.19 -18.79 3.28
C ASN A 76 -1.34 -17.92 2.77
N TYR A 77 -1.12 -16.61 2.56
CA TYR A 77 -2.18 -15.70 2.13
C TYR A 77 -2.61 -15.98 0.70
N PHE A 78 -1.68 -16.15 -0.23
CA PHE A 78 -1.99 -16.52 -1.62
C PHE A 78 -2.63 -17.93 -1.73
N ALA A 79 -2.22 -18.88 -0.88
CA ALA A 79 -2.83 -20.21 -0.85
C ALA A 79 -4.33 -20.19 -0.50
N ARG A 80 -4.79 -19.25 0.34
CA ARG A 80 -6.23 -19.09 0.65
C ARG A 80 -7.09 -18.82 -0.58
N PHE A 81 -6.49 -18.27 -1.63
CA PHE A 81 -7.16 -17.89 -2.88
C PHE A 81 -6.80 -18.80 -4.05
N ASN A 82 -6.13 -19.93 -3.78
CA ASN A 82 -5.62 -20.87 -4.78
C ASN A 82 -4.80 -20.16 -5.87
N ILE A 83 -3.98 -19.18 -5.49
CA ILE A 83 -3.06 -18.50 -6.41
C ILE A 83 -1.70 -19.18 -6.28
N SER A 84 -1.20 -19.72 -7.39
CA SER A 84 0.14 -20.30 -7.44
C SER A 84 1.19 -19.18 -7.47
N LEU A 85 2.27 -19.35 -6.72
CA LEU A 85 3.38 -18.41 -6.68
C LEU A 85 4.61 -18.99 -7.39
N ILE A 86 5.32 -18.12 -8.10
CA ILE A 86 6.63 -18.41 -8.68
C ILE A 86 7.70 -17.57 -7.96
N LYS A 87 8.94 -18.05 -7.96
CA LYS A 87 10.09 -17.25 -7.51
C LYS A 87 10.50 -16.28 -8.61
N LEU A 88 10.69 -15.03 -8.24
CA LEU A 88 11.32 -14.07 -9.14
C LEU A 88 12.82 -14.35 -9.17
N PRO A 89 13.45 -14.39 -10.36
CA PRO A 89 14.87 -14.62 -10.50
C PRO A 89 15.65 -13.39 -10.02
N LEU A 90 15.92 -13.36 -8.72
CA LEU A 90 16.82 -12.41 -8.08
C LEU A 90 17.96 -13.24 -7.51
N GLU A 91 18.94 -13.57 -8.35
CA GLU A 91 20.19 -14.14 -7.86
C GLU A 91 20.94 -13.04 -7.11
N VAL A 92 20.97 -13.15 -5.78
CA VAL A 92 21.81 -12.31 -4.92
C VAL A 92 22.82 -13.20 -4.21
N PRO A 93 24.15 -13.03 -4.45
CA PRO A 93 25.19 -13.92 -3.94
C PRO A 93 25.53 -13.62 -2.47
N TYR A 94 24.53 -13.42 -1.61
CA TYR A 94 24.72 -13.16 -0.18
C TYR A 94 23.61 -13.78 0.67
N THR A 95 23.96 -14.18 1.90
CA THR A 95 23.02 -14.74 2.88
C THR A 95 22.60 -13.66 3.88
N THR A 96 21.31 -13.32 3.92
CA THR A 96 20.76 -12.39 4.93
C THR A 96 20.41 -13.15 6.21
N LYS A 97 20.95 -12.71 7.36
CA LYS A 97 20.51 -13.18 8.69
C LYS A 97 19.62 -12.11 9.32
N TYR A 98 18.38 -12.47 9.64
CA TYR A 98 17.47 -11.59 10.37
C TYR A 98 17.78 -11.70 11.86
N VAL A 99 18.29 -10.61 12.43
CA VAL A 99 18.71 -10.55 13.83
C VAL A 99 17.92 -9.45 14.50
N ASP A 100 17.31 -9.76 15.64
CA ASP A 100 16.80 -8.72 16.53
C ASP A 100 18.02 -7.97 17.08
N LEU A 101 18.23 -6.73 16.63
CA LEU A 101 19.41 -5.94 17.00
C LEU A 101 19.37 -5.45 18.45
N THR A 102 18.24 -5.56 19.14
CA THR A 102 18.15 -5.29 20.58
C THR A 102 18.63 -6.48 21.39
N THR A 103 18.34 -7.71 20.94
CA THR A 103 18.75 -8.95 21.65
C THR A 103 19.98 -9.64 21.07
N GLY A 104 20.42 -9.25 19.87
CA GLY A 104 21.50 -9.89 19.12
C GLY A 104 21.17 -11.31 18.61
N LYS A 105 19.92 -11.77 18.76
CA LYS A 105 19.52 -13.15 18.42
C LYS A 105 19.00 -13.22 16.99
N VAL A 106 19.43 -14.27 16.28
CA VAL A 106 18.82 -14.64 15.00
C VAL A 106 17.36 -14.98 15.25
N VAL A 107 16.46 -14.27 14.60
CA VAL A 107 15.03 -14.55 14.61
C VAL A 107 14.79 -15.62 13.54
N PRO A 108 14.11 -16.75 13.85
CA PRO A 108 13.73 -17.74 12.85
C PRO A 108 13.03 -17.02 11.69
N THR A 109 13.65 -17.10 10.52
CA THR A 109 13.35 -16.24 9.37
C THR A 109 11.89 -16.30 8.98
N PHE A 110 11.25 -15.13 8.84
CA PHE A 110 9.99 -15.02 8.13
C PHE A 110 10.18 -15.00 6.61
N ALA A 111 11.33 -14.54 6.09
CA ALA A 111 11.66 -14.47 4.66
C ALA A 111 12.82 -15.42 4.31
N THR A 112 12.59 -16.38 3.40
CA THR A 112 13.49 -17.54 3.19
C THR A 112 14.08 -17.67 1.79
N GLY A 113 13.96 -16.66 0.91
CA GLY A 113 14.74 -16.69 -0.34
C GLY A 113 14.14 -15.91 -1.49
N GLY A 114 14.40 -14.61 -1.51
CA GLY A 114 14.04 -13.72 -2.62
C GLY A 114 12.59 -13.26 -2.59
N TYR A 115 12.09 -12.90 -3.76
CA TYR A 115 10.72 -12.43 -3.96
C TYR A 115 9.89 -13.47 -4.72
N LEU A 116 8.59 -13.44 -4.49
CA LEU A 116 7.55 -14.22 -5.13
C LEU A 116 6.64 -13.30 -5.94
N ALA A 117 6.06 -13.85 -6.99
CA ALA A 117 4.95 -13.23 -7.72
C ALA A 117 3.91 -14.31 -8.06
N PRO A 118 2.64 -13.94 -8.32
CA PRO A 118 1.66 -14.85 -8.91
C PRO A 118 2.19 -15.44 -10.21
N ALA A 119 1.91 -16.72 -10.45
CA ALA A 119 2.33 -17.43 -11.66
C ALA A 119 1.76 -16.80 -12.95
N ASN A 120 0.65 -16.08 -12.83
CA ASN A 120 0.04 -15.33 -13.92
C ASN A 120 0.69 -13.96 -14.18
N HIS A 121 1.70 -13.58 -13.38
CA HIS A 121 2.38 -12.27 -13.46
C HIS A 121 1.44 -11.06 -13.26
N ASP A 122 0.39 -11.26 -12.47
CA ASP A 122 -0.58 -10.23 -12.07
C ASP A 122 -0.59 -10.13 -10.55
N ASN A 123 0.18 -9.20 -9.99
CA ASN A 123 0.23 -8.98 -8.55
C ASN A 123 -1.14 -8.52 -7.99
N SER A 124 -2.03 -7.98 -8.82
CA SER A 124 -3.35 -7.54 -8.40
C SER A 124 -4.37 -8.68 -8.26
N GLU A 125 -4.12 -9.87 -8.82
CA GLU A 125 -5.05 -11.02 -8.86
C GLU A 125 -5.64 -11.38 -7.48
N LEU A 126 -4.86 -11.17 -6.43
CA LEU A 126 -5.23 -11.39 -5.04
C LEU A 126 -6.46 -10.59 -4.61
N TYR A 127 -6.57 -9.32 -5.02
CA TYR A 127 -7.55 -8.39 -4.46
C TYR A 127 -8.96 -8.58 -5.00
N PRO A 128 -9.20 -8.86 -6.30
CA PRO A 128 -10.51 -9.30 -6.77
C PRO A 128 -10.98 -10.60 -6.10
N LYS A 129 -10.06 -11.54 -5.81
CA LYS A 129 -10.40 -12.76 -5.07
C LYS A 129 -10.77 -12.47 -3.61
N ALA A 130 -10.03 -11.58 -2.95
CA ALA A 130 -10.36 -11.15 -1.61
C ALA A 130 -11.68 -10.35 -1.54
N ALA A 131 -11.95 -9.51 -2.54
CA ALA A 131 -13.22 -8.80 -2.69
C ALA A 131 -14.41 -9.75 -2.75
N LYS A 132 -14.28 -10.88 -3.47
CA LYS A 132 -15.34 -11.91 -3.52
C LYS A 132 -15.63 -12.54 -2.16
N VAL A 133 -14.60 -12.75 -1.34
CA VAL A 133 -14.77 -13.26 0.03
C VAL A 133 -15.46 -12.24 0.92
N LEU A 134 -15.12 -10.95 0.77
CA LEU A 134 -15.72 -9.86 1.52
C LEU A 134 -17.17 -9.54 1.08
N GLY A 135 -17.49 -9.73 -0.21
CA GLY A 135 -18.82 -9.51 -0.74
C GLY A 135 -19.37 -8.12 -0.45
N SER A 136 -20.60 -8.05 0.08
CA SER A 136 -21.30 -6.79 0.38
C SER A 136 -20.69 -5.98 1.53
N SER A 137 -19.67 -6.51 2.21
CA SER A 137 -18.90 -5.75 3.19
C SER A 137 -18.06 -4.66 2.56
N VAL A 138 -17.76 -4.72 1.25
CA VAL A 138 -16.99 -3.67 0.56
C VAL A 138 -17.91 -2.58 0.01
N LEU A 139 -17.62 -1.34 0.38
CA LEU A 139 -18.19 -0.13 -0.17
C LEU A 139 -17.16 0.48 -1.13
N TYR A 140 -17.42 0.33 -2.42
CA TYR A 140 -16.63 0.96 -3.48
C TYR A 140 -17.05 2.42 -3.69
N SER A 141 -16.15 3.23 -4.22
CA SER A 141 -16.38 4.64 -4.55
C SER A 141 -17.00 5.40 -3.39
N SER A 142 -16.42 5.16 -2.22
CA SER A 142 -16.97 5.58 -0.95
C SER A 142 -15.97 6.38 -0.13
N THR A 143 -16.41 7.52 0.38
CA THR A 143 -15.59 8.45 1.17
C THR A 143 -16.18 8.58 2.57
N MET A 144 -15.37 8.34 3.61
CA MET A 144 -15.75 8.71 4.97
C MET A 144 -15.82 10.24 5.08
N ILE A 145 -16.97 10.77 5.48
CA ILE A 145 -17.17 12.22 5.61
C ILE A 145 -17.25 12.68 7.06
N GLN A 146 -17.55 11.76 7.99
CA GLN A 146 -17.54 12.03 9.43
C GLN A 146 -17.42 10.73 10.22
N ALA A 147 -16.69 10.76 11.32
CA ALA A 147 -16.73 9.74 12.36
C ALA A 147 -16.98 10.38 13.72
N GLN A 148 -17.76 9.71 14.56
CA GLN A 148 -17.83 9.95 15.99
C GLN A 148 -17.20 8.75 16.66
N ARG A 149 -16.10 9.01 17.38
CA ARG A 149 -15.35 7.98 18.08
C ARG A 149 -15.60 8.05 19.59
N GLN A 150 -15.86 6.91 20.22
CA GLN A 150 -16.19 6.81 21.65
C GLN A 150 -15.43 5.64 22.28
N ASP A 151 -14.90 5.85 23.48
CA ASP A 151 -14.16 4.80 24.21
C ASP A 151 -15.04 3.60 24.60
N ASN A 152 -16.35 3.80 24.71
CA ASN A 152 -17.32 2.76 25.03
C ASN A 152 -17.57 1.76 23.88
N GLY A 153 -16.89 1.89 22.73
CA GLY A 153 -17.06 0.99 21.60
C GLY A 153 -18.33 1.26 20.76
N THR A 154 -18.83 2.49 20.73
CA THR A 154 -19.99 2.87 19.91
C THR A 154 -19.60 3.86 18.82
N GLN A 155 -18.74 3.43 17.90
CA GLN A 155 -18.28 4.27 16.80
C GLN A 155 -19.41 4.47 15.79
N LYS A 156 -19.57 5.69 15.27
CA LYS A 156 -20.53 6.02 14.21
C LYS A 156 -19.80 6.68 13.05
N ILE A 157 -19.83 6.06 11.89
CA ILE A 157 -19.11 6.51 10.69
C ILE A 157 -20.13 6.81 9.60
N VAL A 158 -20.12 8.03 9.09
CA VAL A 158 -20.92 8.41 7.93
C VAL A 158 -20.04 8.33 6.69
N VAL A 159 -20.47 7.51 5.75
CA VAL A 159 -19.79 7.28 4.47
C VAL A 159 -20.68 7.77 3.36
N ARG A 160 -20.12 8.60 2.48
CA ARG A 160 -20.75 8.96 1.21
C ARG A 160 -20.42 7.87 0.19
N THR A 161 -21.44 7.26 -0.39
CA THR A 161 -21.36 6.25 -1.46
C THR A 161 -21.95 6.83 -2.76
N PRO A 162 -21.81 6.16 -3.92
CA PRO A 162 -22.38 6.65 -5.17
C PRO A 162 -23.90 6.80 -5.16
N ILE A 163 -24.60 6.03 -4.31
CA ILE A 163 -26.07 6.00 -4.24
C ILE A 163 -26.63 6.75 -3.02
N GLY A 164 -25.77 7.44 -2.25
CA GLY A 164 -26.17 8.21 -1.07
C GLY A 164 -25.29 7.96 0.15
N HIS A 165 -25.74 8.43 1.31
CA HIS A 165 -25.00 8.28 2.55
C HIS A 165 -25.37 7.00 3.29
N LYS A 166 -24.38 6.34 3.89
CA LYS A 166 -24.54 5.16 4.74
C LYS A 166 -23.96 5.45 6.13
N LEU A 167 -24.74 5.17 7.16
CA LEU A 167 -24.27 5.13 8.54
C LEU A 167 -23.75 3.73 8.85
N ILE A 168 -22.52 3.65 9.31
CA ILE A 168 -21.88 2.44 9.82
C ILE A 168 -21.76 2.61 11.34
N LYS A 169 -22.19 1.59 12.09
CA LYS A 169 -21.94 1.49 13.52
C LYS A 169 -20.92 0.39 13.76
N ALA A 170 -19.89 0.68 14.55
CA ALA A 170 -18.77 -0.23 14.77
C ALA A 170 -18.37 -0.27 16.25
N LYS A 171 -17.80 -1.39 16.68
CA LYS A 171 -17.14 -1.47 18.00
C LYS A 171 -15.77 -0.81 18.00
N LYS A 172 -14.96 -1.16 17.00
CA LYS A 172 -13.60 -0.68 16.80
C LYS A 172 -13.38 -0.26 15.34
N LEU A 173 -12.37 0.56 15.13
CA LEU A 173 -11.88 0.98 13.81
C LEU A 173 -10.49 0.40 13.58
N LEU A 174 -10.23 -0.15 12.40
CA LEU A 174 -8.90 -0.41 11.89
C LEU A 174 -8.63 0.55 10.73
N ILE A 175 -7.71 1.49 10.94
CA ILE A 175 -7.33 2.49 9.95
C ILE A 175 -6.05 2.03 9.24
N THR A 176 -6.11 1.94 7.90
CA THR A 176 -4.95 1.55 7.09
C THR A 176 -4.61 2.57 6.01
N ILE A 177 -5.25 3.73 6.05
CA ILE A 177 -5.00 4.85 5.13
C ILE A 177 -3.78 5.62 5.64
N PRO A 178 -3.04 6.33 4.75
CA PRO A 178 -1.93 7.17 5.21
C PRO A 178 -2.41 8.23 6.20
N PRO A 179 -1.83 8.32 7.41
CA PRO A 179 -2.31 9.18 8.49
C PRO A 179 -1.85 10.64 8.34
N ILE A 180 -2.10 11.25 7.18
CA ILE A 180 -1.91 12.69 6.97
C ILE A 180 -3.17 13.46 7.39
N LEU A 181 -3.01 14.67 7.92
CA LEU A 181 -4.13 15.43 8.52
C LEU A 181 -5.34 15.59 7.62
N ASP A 182 -5.14 15.78 6.30
CA ASP A 182 -6.25 15.90 5.35
C ASP A 182 -7.09 14.63 5.24
N ASN A 183 -6.44 13.46 5.23
CA ASN A 183 -7.12 12.16 5.21
C ASN A 183 -7.86 11.89 6.52
N LEU A 184 -7.31 12.39 7.64
CA LEU A 184 -7.83 12.13 8.98
C LEU A 184 -8.87 13.16 9.44
N ARG A 185 -9.07 14.26 8.70
CA ARG A 185 -10.04 15.30 9.06
C ARG A 185 -11.42 14.74 9.44
N PRO A 186 -12.00 13.75 8.74
CA PRO A 186 -13.31 13.19 9.12
C PRO A 186 -13.32 12.44 10.44
N LEU A 187 -12.18 11.97 10.95
CA LEU A 187 -12.10 11.18 12.19
C LEU A 187 -12.31 11.99 13.47
N GLY A 188 -12.23 13.32 13.39
CA GLY A 188 -12.29 14.18 14.57
C GLY A 188 -11.12 13.86 15.51
N LEU A 189 -9.90 14.11 15.05
CA LEU A 189 -8.69 13.89 15.87
C LEU A 189 -8.70 14.78 17.12
N ASP A 190 -8.32 14.19 18.26
CA ASP A 190 -8.02 14.97 19.46
C ASP A 190 -6.67 15.70 19.34
N GLU A 191 -6.26 16.38 20.41
CA GLU A 191 -5.01 17.13 20.44
C GLU A 191 -3.78 16.21 20.35
N CYS A 192 -3.78 15.08 21.07
CA CYS A 192 -2.67 14.14 21.09
C CYS A 192 -2.44 13.49 19.71
N GLU A 193 -3.51 13.00 19.08
CA GLU A 193 -3.45 12.44 17.73
C GLU A 193 -2.98 13.48 16.72
N ARG A 194 -3.44 14.73 16.83
CA ARG A 194 -3.04 15.82 15.93
C ARG A 194 -1.57 16.19 16.10
N ASP A 195 -1.08 16.24 17.33
CA ASP A 195 0.31 16.54 17.64
C ASP A 195 1.26 15.48 17.06
N VAL A 196 0.87 14.21 17.11
CA VAL A 196 1.62 13.14 16.45
C VAL A 196 1.49 13.27 14.92
N PHE A 197 0.27 13.22 14.36
CA PHE A 197 0.08 13.12 12.91
C PHE A 197 0.48 14.38 12.12
N SER A 198 0.61 15.54 12.77
CA SER A 198 1.10 16.76 12.13
C SER A 198 2.60 16.74 11.81
N GLN A 199 3.37 15.84 12.41
CA GLN A 199 4.83 15.76 12.23
C GLN A 199 5.26 15.02 10.97
N TRP A 200 4.32 14.33 10.30
CA TRP A 200 4.63 13.52 9.13
C TRP A 200 5.21 14.35 7.98
N GLN A 201 6.33 13.86 7.46
CA GLN A 201 6.90 14.19 6.18
C GLN A 201 6.74 12.99 5.25
N TYR A 202 6.60 13.23 3.95
CA TYR A 202 6.45 12.17 2.98
C TYR A 202 7.03 12.57 1.64
N THR A 203 7.14 11.61 0.74
CA THR A 203 7.57 11.79 -0.64
C THR A 203 6.36 11.75 -1.56
N THR A 204 6.33 12.62 -2.56
CA THR A 204 5.35 12.55 -3.65
C THR A 204 5.88 11.59 -4.71
N TYR A 205 5.08 10.59 -5.05
CA TYR A 205 5.52 9.45 -5.85
C TYR A 205 4.43 9.01 -6.82
N PHE A 206 4.81 8.83 -8.07
CA PHE A 206 3.94 8.27 -9.10
C PHE A 206 4.66 7.12 -9.79
N CYS A 207 3.88 6.11 -10.14
CA CYS A 207 4.31 5.00 -10.97
C CYS A 207 3.44 4.94 -12.24
N GLY A 208 3.97 4.34 -13.30
CA GLY A 208 3.22 4.22 -14.53
C GLY A 208 3.87 3.32 -15.56
N VAL A 209 3.18 3.21 -16.69
CA VAL A 209 3.60 2.48 -17.88
C VAL A 209 3.67 3.47 -19.04
N VAL A 210 4.81 3.47 -19.73
CA VAL A 210 5.01 4.20 -20.98
C VAL A 210 5.17 3.22 -22.12
N ARG A 211 4.51 3.52 -23.25
CA ARG A 211 4.71 2.83 -24.52
C ARG A 211 5.55 3.68 -25.46
N ASN A 212 6.42 3.01 -26.22
CA ASN A 212 7.37 3.62 -27.13
C ASN A 212 8.31 4.59 -26.41
N GLY A 213 9.18 5.25 -27.15
CA GLY A 213 10.17 6.16 -26.59
C GLY A 213 11.44 5.46 -26.14
N ILE A 214 11.40 4.19 -25.74
CA ILE A 214 12.57 3.42 -25.29
C ILE A 214 12.61 2.09 -26.01
N ARG A 215 13.82 1.64 -26.38
CA ARG A 215 14.02 0.38 -27.09
C ARG A 215 13.58 -0.81 -26.23
N ALA A 216 12.90 -1.79 -26.84
CA ALA A 216 12.62 -3.07 -26.20
C ALA A 216 13.92 -3.73 -25.68
N ASN A 217 13.81 -4.48 -24.58
CA ASN A 217 14.92 -5.14 -23.88
C ASN A 217 16.01 -4.20 -23.31
N VAL A 218 15.72 -2.89 -23.19
CA VAL A 218 16.62 -1.92 -22.56
C VAL A 218 15.92 -1.32 -21.35
N SER A 219 16.55 -1.35 -20.19
CA SER A 219 16.14 -0.56 -19.01
C SER A 219 17.08 0.63 -18.84
N VAL A 220 16.54 1.75 -18.35
CA VAL A 220 17.32 2.96 -18.06
C VAL A 220 17.15 3.32 -16.60
N THR A 221 18.25 3.47 -15.88
CA THR A 221 18.25 3.95 -14.49
C THR A 221 18.82 5.35 -14.44
N ASN A 222 18.16 6.26 -13.73
CA ASN A 222 18.63 7.63 -13.61
C ASN A 222 19.78 7.73 -12.60
N THR A 223 20.86 8.38 -13.03
CA THR A 223 22.04 8.68 -12.21
C THR A 223 22.47 10.11 -12.46
N ALA A 224 22.84 10.84 -11.40
CA ALA A 224 23.20 12.25 -11.49
C ALA A 224 24.70 12.47 -11.25
N ALA A 225 25.48 12.49 -12.33
CA ALA A 225 26.95 12.61 -12.30
C ALA A 225 27.50 13.83 -11.52
N ASN A 226 26.69 14.87 -11.31
CA ASN A 226 27.06 16.10 -10.62
C ASN A 226 26.70 16.09 -9.13
N THR A 227 26.49 14.91 -8.53
CA THR A 227 26.19 14.75 -7.10
C THR A 227 27.20 13.80 -6.47
N THR A 228 27.50 13.98 -5.17
CA THR A 228 28.56 13.23 -4.46
C THR A 228 28.45 11.72 -4.56
N LEU A 229 27.23 11.18 -4.66
CA LEU A 229 26.95 9.73 -4.72
C LEU A 229 26.32 9.30 -6.05
N ASN A 230 26.31 10.18 -7.06
CA ASN A 230 25.60 9.96 -8.32
C ASN A 230 24.08 9.75 -8.19
N ILE A 231 23.46 10.24 -7.11
CA ILE A 231 22.05 10.08 -6.79
C ILE A 231 21.27 11.33 -7.25
N PRO A 232 20.23 11.18 -8.09
CA PRO A 232 19.37 12.30 -8.49
C PRO A 232 18.70 13.03 -7.32
N ILE A 233 18.53 14.34 -7.46
CA ILE A 233 17.81 15.20 -6.52
C ILE A 233 16.42 15.48 -7.09
N ALA A 234 15.38 15.37 -6.28
CA ALA A 234 13.99 15.59 -6.70
C ALA A 234 13.79 17.00 -7.31
N PRO A 235 13.03 17.12 -8.42
CA PRO A 235 12.26 16.07 -9.08
C PRO A 235 13.08 15.22 -10.05
N TYR A 236 12.82 13.91 -10.09
CA TYR A 236 13.45 13.00 -11.06
C TYR A 236 12.56 11.80 -11.38
N VAL A 237 12.75 11.24 -12.59
CA VAL A 237 12.32 9.88 -12.92
C VAL A 237 13.38 8.93 -12.36
N VAL A 238 12.99 7.92 -11.59
CA VAL A 238 13.92 6.94 -11.00
C VAL A 238 14.52 6.06 -12.10
N ASN A 239 13.65 5.52 -12.95
CA ASN A 239 14.01 4.55 -13.97
C ASN A 239 12.92 4.41 -15.03
N PHE A 240 13.28 3.72 -16.11
CA PHE A 240 12.40 3.14 -17.11
C PHE A 240 12.79 1.67 -17.27
N ASP A 241 12.09 0.76 -16.58
CA ASP A 241 12.40 -0.66 -16.62
C ASP A 241 11.61 -1.35 -17.73
N TYR A 242 12.30 -2.15 -18.54
CA TYR A 242 11.64 -3.00 -19.53
C TYR A 242 10.64 -3.93 -18.82
N SER A 243 9.40 -3.92 -19.30
CA SER A 243 8.31 -4.67 -18.68
C SER A 243 8.33 -6.17 -18.98
N GLY A 244 9.09 -6.60 -19.99
CA GLY A 244 8.96 -7.93 -20.60
C GLY A 244 8.07 -7.95 -21.85
N VAL A 245 7.28 -6.88 -22.07
CA VAL A 245 6.44 -6.69 -23.27
C VAL A 245 7.10 -5.67 -24.20
N ALA A 246 7.11 -5.97 -25.50
CA ALA A 246 7.69 -5.10 -26.51
C ALA A 246 7.14 -3.67 -26.40
N ASP A 247 8.06 -2.70 -26.48
CA ASP A 247 7.79 -1.26 -26.41
C ASP A 247 7.17 -0.74 -25.12
N LEU A 248 7.05 -1.56 -24.06
CA LEU A 248 6.51 -1.15 -22.77
C LEU A 248 7.58 -1.07 -21.68
N HIS A 249 7.62 0.07 -21.00
CA HIS A 249 8.48 0.32 -19.85
C HIS A 249 7.67 0.81 -18.66
N LYS A 250 8.06 0.35 -17.48
CA LYS A 250 7.55 0.83 -16.20
C LYS A 250 8.42 1.99 -15.74
N PHE A 251 7.83 3.02 -15.17
CA PHE A 251 8.59 4.12 -14.62
C PHE A 251 8.09 4.50 -13.23
N LEU A 252 9.00 5.08 -12.45
CA LEU A 252 8.74 5.64 -11.13
C LEU A 252 9.24 7.08 -11.11
N THR A 253 8.55 7.96 -10.39
CA THR A 253 8.93 9.37 -10.26
C THR A 253 8.89 9.82 -8.83
N VAL A 254 9.76 10.77 -8.50
CA VAL A 254 9.90 11.34 -7.16
C VAL A 254 9.81 12.85 -7.24
N PHE A 255 8.96 13.44 -6.40
CA PHE A 255 8.79 14.88 -6.26
C PHE A 255 8.78 15.29 -4.78
N ASN A 256 9.19 16.54 -4.51
CA ASN A 256 9.12 17.16 -3.18
C ASN A 256 7.84 17.98 -2.96
N VAL A 257 7.01 18.13 -3.99
CA VAL A 257 5.76 18.88 -3.96
C VAL A 257 4.70 18.12 -4.74
N SER A 258 3.43 18.36 -4.40
CA SER A 258 2.29 17.75 -5.07
C SER A 258 2.32 18.01 -6.57
N GLN A 259 1.93 17.01 -7.36
CA GLN A 259 1.84 17.07 -8.81
C GLN A 259 0.47 16.61 -9.28
N THR A 260 -0.01 17.22 -10.36
CA THR A 260 -1.14 16.68 -11.13
C THR A 260 -0.66 15.61 -12.10
N SER A 261 -1.53 14.67 -12.49
CA SER A 261 -1.22 13.65 -13.49
C SER A 261 -0.64 14.25 -14.78
N LYS A 262 -1.20 15.37 -15.26
CA LYS A 262 -0.73 16.07 -16.47
C LYS A 262 0.70 16.59 -16.34
N GLN A 263 1.08 17.10 -15.17
CA GLN A 263 2.44 17.56 -14.91
C GLN A 263 3.42 16.39 -14.90
N VAL A 264 3.03 15.26 -14.28
CA VAL A 264 3.86 14.05 -14.25
C VAL A 264 4.04 13.48 -15.65
N GLU A 265 2.97 13.38 -16.46
CA GLU A 265 3.08 12.92 -17.85
C GLU A 265 4.03 13.79 -18.67
N ALA A 266 3.90 15.13 -18.57
CA ALA A 266 4.77 16.05 -19.27
C ALA A 266 6.23 15.90 -18.82
N PHE A 267 6.45 15.71 -17.52
CA PHE A 267 7.78 15.50 -16.94
C PHE A 267 8.43 14.18 -17.40
N VAL A 268 7.67 13.08 -17.43
CA VAL A 268 8.18 11.79 -17.92
C VAL A 268 8.51 11.86 -19.40
N LYS A 269 7.62 12.45 -20.21
CA LYS A 269 7.84 12.63 -21.65
C LYS A 269 9.05 13.52 -21.95
N SER A 270 9.29 14.58 -21.18
CA SER A 270 10.46 15.44 -21.37
C SER A 270 11.78 14.74 -21.05
N ASN A 271 11.81 13.83 -20.06
CA ASN A 271 12.99 13.01 -19.77
C ASN A 271 13.30 12.04 -20.93
N ILE A 272 12.28 11.43 -21.53
CA ILE A 272 12.45 10.60 -22.74
C ILE A 272 12.97 11.43 -23.91
N GLN A 273 12.38 12.61 -24.15
CA GLN A 273 12.81 13.53 -25.21
C GLN A 273 14.26 14.00 -25.02
N ALA A 274 14.69 14.25 -23.79
CA ALA A 274 16.07 14.62 -23.49
C ALA A 274 17.05 13.50 -23.89
N MET A 275 16.71 12.24 -23.56
CA MET A 275 17.53 11.10 -23.98
C MET A 275 17.53 10.89 -25.50
N GLN A 276 16.44 11.21 -26.19
CA GLN A 276 16.37 11.19 -27.66
C GLN A 276 17.24 12.27 -28.29
N ALA A 277 17.18 13.50 -27.77
CA ALA A 277 17.99 14.62 -28.24
C ALA A 277 19.50 14.35 -28.04
N ALA A 278 19.87 13.63 -26.98
CA ALA A 278 21.24 13.20 -26.72
C ALA A 278 21.69 12.01 -27.60
N GLY A 279 20.78 11.37 -28.34
CA GLY A 279 21.08 10.17 -29.14
C GLY A 279 21.23 8.89 -28.31
N THR A 280 20.90 8.91 -27.01
CA THR A 280 20.95 7.73 -26.12
C THR A 280 19.93 6.67 -26.51
N ILE A 281 18.77 7.09 -27.00
CA ILE A 281 17.67 6.24 -27.46
C ILE A 281 17.10 6.74 -28.79
N PRO A 282 16.49 5.87 -29.61
CA PRO A 282 15.90 6.29 -30.89
C PRO A 282 14.74 7.28 -30.70
N ALA A 283 14.60 8.21 -31.65
CA ALA A 283 13.47 9.12 -31.70
C ALA A 283 12.18 8.33 -31.96
N SER A 284 11.28 8.33 -30.98
CA SER A 284 9.92 7.78 -31.09
C SER A 284 9.00 8.47 -30.09
N ALA A 285 7.76 8.75 -30.46
CA ALA A 285 6.85 9.49 -29.59
C ALA A 285 6.33 8.59 -28.45
N PRO A 286 6.60 8.92 -27.16
CA PRO A 286 6.11 8.13 -26.03
C PRO A 286 4.64 8.42 -25.72
N THR A 287 3.89 7.39 -25.34
CA THR A 287 2.52 7.50 -24.81
C THR A 287 2.46 6.94 -23.41
N ILE A 288 1.83 7.65 -22.48
CA ILE A 288 1.62 7.16 -21.11
C ILE A 288 0.36 6.30 -21.12
N GLU A 289 0.53 5.01 -20.90
CA GLU A 289 -0.52 3.99 -20.95
C GLU A 289 -1.23 3.84 -19.61
N ALA A 290 -0.47 4.02 -18.53
CA ALA A 290 -0.99 4.00 -17.16
C ALA A 290 -0.20 4.97 -16.30
N LEU A 291 -0.89 5.60 -15.35
CA LEU A 291 -0.29 6.47 -14.35
C LEU A 291 -1.11 6.39 -13.07
N LYS A 292 -0.45 6.14 -11.95
CA LYS A 292 -1.08 6.14 -10.62
C LYS A 292 -0.27 6.99 -9.65
N ASN A 293 -1.01 7.76 -8.86
CA ASN A 293 -0.47 8.52 -7.75
C ASN A 293 -0.41 7.60 -6.52
N HIS A 294 0.80 7.35 -6.02
CA HIS A 294 1.05 6.58 -4.80
C HIS A 294 1.45 7.49 -3.63
N THR A 295 1.13 8.77 -3.73
CA THR A 295 1.38 9.76 -2.68
C THR A 295 0.32 9.66 -1.58
N PRO A 296 0.71 9.72 -0.29
CA PRO A 296 2.07 9.78 0.23
C PRO A 296 2.76 8.40 0.33
N THR A 297 4.08 8.37 0.13
CA THR A 297 4.95 7.20 0.40
C THR A 297 6.16 7.64 1.22
N ILE A 298 6.90 6.70 1.81
CA ILE A 298 8.10 6.96 2.63
C ILE A 298 7.74 7.97 3.74
N MET A 299 6.69 7.62 4.48
CA MET A 299 6.24 8.35 5.66
C MET A 299 7.38 8.38 6.68
N ARG A 300 7.79 9.57 7.10
CA ARG A 300 8.93 9.77 7.99
C ARG A 300 8.76 11.03 8.83
N VAL A 301 9.61 11.19 9.82
CA VAL A 301 9.70 12.40 10.64
C VAL A 301 11.15 12.86 10.76
N SER A 302 11.36 14.06 11.27
CA SER A 302 12.71 14.59 11.50
C SER A 302 13.48 13.78 12.55
N ALA A 303 14.81 13.84 12.53
CA ALA A 303 15.63 13.22 13.57
C ALA A 303 15.29 13.76 14.97
N ASP A 304 14.93 15.04 15.09
CA ASP A 304 14.50 15.64 16.36
C ASP A 304 13.17 15.06 16.84
N ALA A 305 12.19 14.84 15.95
CA ALA A 305 10.94 14.16 16.32
C ALA A 305 11.20 12.73 16.83
N ILE A 306 12.10 11.99 16.16
CA ILE A 306 12.51 10.65 16.63
C ILE A 306 13.14 10.74 18.02
N LYS A 307 14.08 11.67 18.23
CA LYS A 307 14.73 11.91 19.53
C LYS A 307 13.72 12.29 20.61
N ASN A 308 12.68 13.03 20.22
CA ASN A 308 11.55 13.43 21.06
C ASN A 308 10.42 12.38 21.07
N ARG A 309 10.78 11.10 20.93
CA ARG A 309 9.90 9.95 21.19
C ARG A 309 8.71 9.79 20.23
N PHE A 310 8.73 10.40 19.05
CA PHE A 310 7.64 10.31 18.07
C PHE A 310 7.05 8.90 17.90
N TYR A 311 7.89 7.88 17.67
CA TYR A 311 7.39 6.51 17.48
C TYR A 311 6.82 5.87 18.77
N SER A 312 7.28 6.29 19.95
CA SER A 312 6.65 5.88 21.21
C SER A 312 5.24 6.45 21.31
N ASP A 313 5.10 7.73 20.98
CA ASP A 313 3.82 8.45 21.08
C ASP A 313 2.85 7.94 20.01
N LEU A 314 3.33 7.71 18.78
CA LEU A 314 2.59 7.08 17.69
C LEU A 314 2.05 5.69 18.09
N ASN A 315 2.87 4.85 18.72
CA ASN A 315 2.43 3.53 19.16
C ASN A 315 1.51 3.57 20.38
N ALA A 316 1.59 4.61 21.21
CA ALA A 316 0.67 4.82 22.34
C ALA A 316 -0.78 5.10 21.87
N LEU A 317 -0.98 5.49 20.60
CA LEU A 317 -2.31 5.69 20.02
C LEU A 317 -3.09 4.39 19.77
N GLN A 318 -2.44 3.23 19.80
CA GLN A 318 -3.11 1.95 19.52
C GLN A 318 -4.23 1.66 20.54
N GLY A 319 -5.45 1.56 20.03
CA GLY A 319 -6.66 1.27 20.82
C GLY A 319 -7.37 2.49 21.39
N GLN A 320 -6.74 3.68 21.38
CA GLN A 320 -7.37 4.92 21.85
C GLN A 320 -8.62 5.24 21.02
N HIS A 321 -9.69 5.71 21.66
CA HIS A 321 -10.97 5.99 21.00
C HIS A 321 -11.51 4.78 20.21
N GLY A 322 -11.17 3.56 20.64
CA GLY A 322 -11.50 2.33 19.93
C GLY A 322 -10.87 2.22 18.54
N THR A 323 -9.76 2.90 18.28
CA THR A 323 -9.09 2.99 16.97
C THR A 323 -7.74 2.29 17.00
N PHE A 324 -7.52 1.41 16.02
CA PHE A 324 -6.25 0.73 15.78
C PHE A 324 -5.68 1.18 14.44
N TRP A 325 -4.36 1.27 14.39
CA TRP A 325 -3.65 1.84 13.25
C TRP A 325 -2.68 0.83 12.66
N THR A 326 -2.64 0.74 11.34
CA THR A 326 -1.69 -0.12 10.62
C THR A 326 -1.35 0.50 9.27
N GLY A 327 -0.51 -0.17 8.48
CA GLY A 327 -0.11 0.30 7.15
C GLY A 327 1.23 1.04 7.12
N ALA A 328 1.46 1.75 6.02
CA ALA A 328 2.74 2.36 5.59
C ALA A 328 3.46 3.25 6.60
N ALA A 329 2.71 3.83 7.52
CA ALA A 329 3.27 4.73 8.53
C ALA A 329 3.85 3.98 9.74
N TRP A 330 3.53 2.69 9.90
CA TRP A 330 4.02 1.84 11.01
C TRP A 330 4.98 0.74 10.55
N ALA A 331 4.93 0.35 9.28
CA ALA A 331 5.79 -0.67 8.71
C ALA A 331 6.28 -0.23 7.31
N PRO A 332 7.40 -0.78 6.82
CA PRO A 332 7.99 -0.38 5.54
C PRO A 332 7.01 -0.42 4.37
N ASP A 333 7.33 0.31 3.30
CA ASP A 333 6.58 0.32 2.03
C ASP A 333 6.69 -1.02 1.25
N ASP A 334 6.44 -2.14 1.92
CA ASP A 334 6.53 -3.53 1.45
C ASP A 334 5.30 -4.32 1.92
N SER A 335 4.47 -4.75 0.97
CA SER A 335 3.23 -5.51 1.20
C SER A 335 3.38 -6.63 2.23
N SER A 336 4.45 -7.41 2.13
CA SER A 336 4.70 -8.60 2.96
C SER A 336 4.95 -8.22 4.41
N LEU A 337 5.74 -7.16 4.63
CA LEU A 337 6.04 -6.64 5.96
C LEU A 337 4.84 -5.90 6.56
N LEU A 338 4.07 -5.18 5.74
CA LEU A 338 2.81 -4.58 6.16
C LEU A 338 1.84 -5.65 6.66
N TRP A 339 1.65 -6.74 5.91
CA TRP A 339 0.76 -7.83 6.32
C TRP A 339 1.18 -8.44 7.65
N ALA A 340 2.49 -8.65 7.83
CA ALA A 340 3.03 -9.19 9.08
C ALA A 340 2.78 -8.25 10.26
N PHE A 341 2.99 -6.95 10.06
CA PHE A 341 2.67 -5.94 11.06
C PHE A 341 1.16 -5.89 11.37
N THR A 342 0.31 -5.95 10.35
CA THR A 342 -1.14 -6.00 10.53
C THR A 342 -1.58 -7.22 11.32
N GLU A 343 -1.04 -8.42 11.08
CA GLU A 343 -1.40 -9.61 11.88
C GLU A 343 -1.14 -9.40 13.38
N GLY A 344 -0.08 -8.67 13.74
CA GLY A 344 0.18 -8.24 15.11
C GLY A 344 -0.93 -7.32 15.66
N ILE A 345 -1.29 -6.28 14.92
CA ILE A 345 -2.35 -5.33 15.34
C ILE A 345 -3.72 -6.00 15.44
N LEU A 346 -4.03 -6.93 14.54
CA LEU A 346 -5.30 -7.67 14.57
C LEU A 346 -5.46 -8.49 15.83
N THR A 347 -4.38 -9.04 16.37
CA THR A 347 -4.42 -9.77 17.64
C THR A 347 -4.91 -8.85 18.77
N SER A 348 -4.30 -7.68 18.92
CA SER A 348 -4.71 -6.69 19.93
C SER A 348 -6.11 -6.13 19.69
N LEU A 349 -6.49 -5.93 18.42
CA LEU A 349 -7.83 -5.47 18.05
C LEU A 349 -8.89 -6.50 18.45
N VAL A 350 -8.65 -7.79 18.16
CA VAL A 350 -9.57 -8.88 18.50
C VAL A 350 -9.70 -9.03 20.01
N GLU A 351 -8.61 -8.99 20.76
CA GLU A 351 -8.64 -8.97 22.22
C GLU A 351 -9.49 -7.81 22.77
N ALA A 352 -9.39 -6.63 22.15
CA ALA A 352 -10.18 -5.46 22.53
C ALA A 352 -11.66 -5.53 22.12
N LEU A 353 -12.08 -6.50 21.29
CA LEU A 353 -13.48 -6.70 20.93
C LEU A 353 -14.27 -7.52 21.96
N GLY A 354 -13.58 -8.22 22.86
CA GLY A 354 -14.15 -9.18 23.81
C GLY A 354 -14.32 -10.54 23.15
#